data_AF-W0I494-F1
#
_entry.id   AF-W0I494-F1
#
_cell.length_a   1.000
_cell.length_b   1.000
_cell.length_c   1.000
_cell.angle_alpha   90.00
_cell.angle_beta   90.00
_cell.angle_gamma   90.00
#
_symmetry.space_group_name_H-M   'P 1'
#
loop_
_entity.id
_entity.type
_entity.pdbx_description
1 polymer ?
#
loop_
_entity_poly.entity_id
_entity_poly.type
_entity_poly.pdbx_seq_one_letter_code
_entity_poly.pdbx_strand_id
1 'polypeptide(L)'
;MKTIVKGLIIIIILLAIALPFASNNPDGLEATMEKVGLEEHPVYEAPLDYGETWGQSVVMGIIGIVLVFGLSYGLAKLVKGV
;
A
#
# COMPACT_ATOMS: atom_id res chain seq x y z
N MET A 1 8.24 4.74 22.44
CA MET A 1 8.64 3.64 21.52
C MET A 1 7.78 2.39 21.67
N LYS A 2 7.62 1.78 22.87
CA LYS A 2 6.81 0.56 23.05
C LYS A 2 5.38 0.66 22.50
N THR A 3 4.71 1.81 22.69
CA THR A 3 3.36 2.06 22.15
C THR A 3 3.33 2.14 20.63
N ILE A 4 4.35 2.76 20.01
CA ILE A 4 4.47 2.87 18.54
C ILE A 4 4.63 1.48 17.94
N VAL A 5 5.54 0.67 18.49
CA VAL A 5 5.76 -0.71 18.03
C VAL A 5 4.49 -1.55 18.16
N LYS A 6 3.78 -1.45 19.29
CA LYS A 6 2.47 -2.11 19.45
C LYS A 6 1.47 -1.68 18.39
N GLY A 7 1.38 -0.38 18.10
CA GLY A 7 0.50 0.15 17.06
C GLY A 7 0.85 -0.39 15.68
N LEU A 8 2.13 -0.40 15.30
CA LEU A 8 2.59 -0.96 14.03
C LEU A 8 2.26 -2.45 13.90
N ILE A 9 2.46 -3.24 14.97
CA ILE A 9 2.09 -4.66 14.98
C ILE A 9 0.60 -4.84 14.73
N ILE A 10 -0.25 -4.06 15.40
CA ILE A 10 -1.71 -4.13 15.20
C ILE A 10 -2.07 -3.81 13.75
N ILE A 11 -1.48 -2.77 13.16
CA ILE A 11 -1.71 -2.39 11.75
C ILE A 11 -1.31 -3.54 10.82
N ILE A 12 -0.16 -4.18 11.04
CA ILE A 12 0.32 -5.30 10.21
C ILE A 12 -0.63 -6.49 10.31
N ILE A 13 -1.13 -6.81 11.51
CA ILE A 13 -2.12 -7.88 11.71
C ILE A 13 -3.41 -7.56 10.96
N LEU A 14 -3.92 -6.33 11.10
CA LEU A 14 -5.13 -5.90 10.41
C LEU A 14 -4.95 -5.92 8.89
N LEU A 15 -3.79 -5.49 8.37
CA LEU A 15 -3.46 -5.58 6.95
C LEU A 15 -3.53 -7.03 6.47
N ALA A 16 -2.87 -7.96 7.16
CA ALA A 16 -2.84 -9.37 6.78
C ALA A 16 -4.24 -10.01 6.73
N ILE A 17 -5.12 -9.59 7.65
CA ILE A 17 -6.53 -10.01 7.69
C ILE A 17 -7.35 -9.33 6.59
N ALA A 18 -7.08 -8.07 6.28
CA ALA A 18 -7.84 -7.30 5.30
C ALA A 18 -7.53 -7.70 3.85
N LEU A 19 -6.28 -8.04 3.53
CA LEU A 19 -5.84 -8.33 2.16
C LEU A 19 -6.64 -9.43 1.44
N PRO A 20 -7.02 -10.56 2.08
CA PRO A 20 -7.88 -11.56 1.46
C PRO A 20 -9.27 -11.04 1.05
N PHE A 21 -9.70 -9.91 1.59
CA PHE A 21 -10.96 -9.25 1.22
C PHE A 21 -10.79 -8.20 0.12
N ALA A 22 -9.57 -8.02 -0.40
CA ALA A 22 -9.35 -7.18 -1.57
C ALA A 22 -10.04 -7.78 -2.80
N SER A 23 -10.66 -6.92 -3.62
CA SER A 23 -11.35 -7.34 -4.83
C SER A 23 -10.36 -7.86 -5.87
N ASN A 24 -10.69 -9.00 -6.50
CA ASN A 24 -9.99 -9.51 -7.69
C ASN A 24 -10.65 -9.03 -9.00
N ASN A 25 -11.72 -8.23 -8.91
CA ASN A 25 -12.39 -7.67 -10.08
C ASN A 25 -11.64 -6.43 -10.58
N PRO A 26 -11.72 -6.14 -11.90
CA PRO A 26 -11.16 -4.93 -12.47
C PRO A 26 -11.70 -3.71 -11.76
N ASP A 27 -10.87 -2.68 -11.66
CA ASP A 27 -11.32 -1.42 -11.11
C ASP A 27 -12.30 -0.69 -12.06
N GLY A 28 -12.82 0.45 -11.63
CA GLY A 28 -13.79 1.20 -12.43
C GLY A 28 -13.24 1.72 -13.76
N LEU A 29 -11.94 2.02 -13.82
CA LEU A 29 -11.27 2.49 -15.02
C LEU A 29 -11.07 1.32 -15.98
N GLU A 30 -10.43 0.26 -15.52
CA GLU A 30 -10.16 -0.96 -16.29
C GLU A 30 -11.46 -1.53 -16.88
N ALA A 31 -12.49 -1.68 -16.05
CA ALA A 31 -13.79 -2.18 -16.49
C ALA A 31 -14.51 -1.25 -17.49
N THR A 32 -14.23 0.05 -17.47
CA THR A 32 -14.80 1.00 -18.45
C THR A 32 -14.04 0.91 -19.76
N MET A 33 -12.71 0.82 -19.71
CA MET A 33 -11.85 0.74 -20.88
C MET A 33 -12.08 -0.55 -21.67
N GLU A 34 -12.22 -1.68 -20.97
CA GLU A 34 -12.58 -2.96 -21.59
C GLU A 34 -13.91 -2.86 -22.36
N LYS A 35 -14.93 -2.20 -21.78
CA LYS A 35 -16.25 -2.03 -22.43
C LYS A 35 -16.21 -1.21 -23.72
N VAL A 36 -15.27 -0.26 -23.83
CA VAL A 36 -15.13 0.60 -25.01
C VAL A 36 -13.99 0.17 -25.94
N GLY A 37 -13.32 -0.95 -25.63
CA GLY A 37 -12.21 -1.49 -26.43
C GLY A 37 -10.95 -0.63 -26.39
N LEU A 38 -10.66 0.02 -25.26
CA LEU A 38 -9.44 0.80 -25.05
C LEU A 38 -8.47 0.04 -24.14
N GLU A 39 -7.16 0.23 -24.36
CA GLU A 39 -6.09 -0.30 -23.51
C GLU A 39 -5.51 0.79 -22.62
N GLU A 40 -5.11 0.41 -21.40
CA GLU A 40 -4.48 1.33 -20.46
C GLU A 40 -2.99 1.52 -20.80
N HIS A 41 -2.61 2.78 -20.98
CA HIS A 41 -1.22 3.18 -21.22
C HIS A 41 -0.85 4.28 -20.22
N PRO A 42 -0.44 3.92 -18.99
CA PRO A 42 -0.03 4.90 -18.02
C PRO A 42 1.22 5.63 -18.52
N VAL A 43 1.23 6.96 -18.41
CA VAL A 43 2.42 7.78 -18.72
C VAL A 43 3.56 7.48 -17.75
N TYR A 44 3.22 6.99 -16.55
CA TYR A 44 4.16 6.63 -15.50
C TYR A 44 3.65 5.40 -14.75
N GLU A 45 4.50 4.38 -14.66
CA GLU A 45 4.26 3.23 -13.80
C GLU A 45 4.92 3.45 -12.44
N ALA A 46 4.19 3.11 -11.38
CA ALA A 46 4.73 3.18 -10.04
C ALA A 46 5.92 2.20 -9.90
N PRO A 47 6.98 2.58 -9.17
CA PRO A 47 8.17 1.75 -9.05
C PRO A 47 7.97 0.52 -8.15
N LEU A 48 6.82 0.41 -7.47
CA LEU A 48 6.47 -0.67 -6.56
C LEU A 48 5.07 -1.18 -6.90
N ASP A 49 4.96 -2.49 -7.02
CA ASP A 49 3.70 -3.22 -7.20
C ASP A 49 3.33 -3.95 -5.89
N TYR A 50 2.05 -4.21 -5.68
CA TYR A 50 1.53 -5.03 -4.59
C TYR A 50 1.90 -6.52 -4.74
N GLY A 51 2.23 -6.98 -5.96
CA GLY A 51 2.60 -8.36 -6.26
C GLY A 51 1.39 -9.30 -6.36
N GLU A 52 1.64 -10.50 -6.88
CA GLU A 52 0.58 -11.41 -7.35
C GLU A 52 0.03 -12.34 -6.27
N THR A 53 0.83 -12.62 -5.24
CA THR A 53 0.44 -13.53 -4.16
C THR A 53 0.13 -12.78 -2.87
N TRP A 54 -0.77 -13.33 -2.05
CA TRP A 54 -1.10 -12.76 -0.73
C TRP A 54 0.14 -12.47 0.12
N GLY A 55 1.13 -13.37 0.12
CA GLY A 55 2.38 -13.18 0.84
C GLY A 55 3.20 -11.99 0.33
N GLN A 56 3.28 -11.81 -1.00
CA GLN A 56 3.92 -10.64 -1.60
C GLN A 56 3.17 -9.36 -1.24
N SER A 57 1.83 -9.35 -1.30
CA SER A 57 1.02 -8.18 -0.94
C SER A 57 1.16 -7.79 0.53
N VAL A 58 1.27 -8.77 1.43
CA VAL A 58 1.57 -8.51 2.85
C VAL A 58 2.94 -7.85 2.99
N VAL A 59 3.98 -8.39 2.35
CA VAL A 59 5.34 -7.84 2.42
C VAL A 59 5.40 -6.43 1.84
N MET A 60 4.81 -6.22 0.67
CA MET A 60 4.77 -4.90 0.00
C MET A 60 3.96 -3.89 0.81
N GLY A 61 2.85 -4.30 1.42
CA GLY A 61 2.08 -3.45 2.32
C GLY A 61 2.87 -3.07 3.59
N ILE A 62 3.63 -4.00 4.19
CA ILE A 62 4.51 -3.70 5.33
C ILE A 62 5.58 -2.69 4.91
N ILE A 63 6.22 -2.89 3.75
CA ILE A 63 7.22 -1.96 3.21
C ILE A 63 6.59 -0.57 3.03
N GLY A 64 5.41 -0.48 2.42
CA GLY A 64 4.66 0.76 2.24
C GLY A 64 4.38 1.47 3.57
N ILE A 65 3.87 0.76 4.57
CA ILE A 65 3.60 1.30 5.91
C ILE A 65 4.89 1.84 6.55
N VAL A 66 5.98 1.07 6.52
CA VAL A 66 7.25 1.46 7.12
C VAL A 66 7.84 2.69 6.41
N LEU A 67 7.78 2.74 5.07
CA LEU A 67 8.24 3.89 4.30
C LEU A 67 7.43 5.15 4.62
N VAL A 68 6.10 5.08 4.54
CA VAL A 68 5.23 6.24 4.80
C VAL A 68 5.35 6.69 6.26
N PHE A 69 5.34 5.77 7.22
CA PHE A 69 5.53 6.10 8.62
C PHE A 69 6.90 6.72 8.87
N GLY A 70 7.98 6.10 8.35
CA GLY A 70 9.35 6.58 8.50
C GLY A 70 9.55 7.98 7.91
N LEU A 71 9.06 8.21 6.70
CA LEU A 71 9.13 9.52 6.04
C LEU A 71 8.32 10.57 6.80
N SER A 72 7.07 10.28 7.13
CA SER A 72 6.18 11.24 7.82
C SER A 72 6.69 11.56 9.22
N TYR A 73 7.12 10.54 9.96
CA TYR A 73 7.69 10.71 11.30
C TYR A 73 9.02 11.46 11.25
N GLY A 74 9.89 11.13 10.30
CA GLY A 74 11.16 11.81 10.08
C GLY A 74 10.97 13.28 9.74
N LEU A 75 10.09 13.59 8.78
CA LEU A 75 9.72 14.96 8.41
C LEU A 75 9.17 15.73 9.61
N ALA A 76 8.26 15.12 10.38
CA ALA A 76 7.71 15.76 11.58
C ALA A 76 8.79 16.08 12.62
N LYS A 77 9.81 15.21 12.75
CA LYS A 77 10.94 15.43 13.66
C LYS A 77 11.81 16.61 13.20
N LEU A 78 12.12 16.66 11.90
CA LEU A 78 12.88 17.75 11.28
C LEU A 78 12.14 19.10 11.43
N VAL A 79 10.84 19.14 11.16
CA VAL A 79 10.03 20.36 11.28
C VAL A 79 9.92 20.82 12.74
N LYS A 80 9.80 19.89 13.69
CA LYS A 80 9.77 20.24 15.13
C LYS A 80 11.14 20.63 15.71
N GLY A 81 12.22 20.53 14.93
CA GLY A 81 13.57 20.88 15.36
C GLY A 81 14.15 19.96 16.44
N VAL A 82 13.74 18.69 16.49
CA VAL A 82 14.21 17.69 17.47
C VAL A 82 15.09 16.62 16.82
#